data_AF-A0AAX2ACS8-F1
#
_entry.id   AF-A0AAX2ACS8-F1
#
_cell.length_a   1.000
_cell.length_b   1.000
_cell.length_c   1.000
_cell.angle_alpha   90.00
_cell.angle_beta   90.00
_cell.angle_gamma   90.00
#
_symmetry.space_group_name_H-M   'P 1'
#
loop_
_entity.id
_entity.type
_entity.pdbx_description
1 polymer ?
#
loop_
_entity_poly.entity_id
_entity_poly.type
_entity_poly.pdbx_seq_one_letter_code
_entity_poly.pdbx_strand_id
1 'polypeptide(L)'
;YDGNISKTLRHYLKLNKFDNNKVETLLNDLKKYLFKYKIIFSDPTSVNVLCKRLSEDDYKLIIIDGLGSKRKDIKLFFSMYFSSYRNYKTYKQWEKFISNIKRVKEKIRLNQKL
;
A
#
# COMPACT_ATOMS: atom_id res chain seq x y z
N TYR A 1 9.07 -15.93 7.43
CA TYR A 1 9.19 -16.54 8.77
C TYR A 1 8.99 -18.05 8.71
N ASP A 2 8.03 -18.55 7.94
CA ASP A 2 7.50 -19.92 8.01
C ASP A 2 7.51 -20.67 6.64
N GLY A 3 8.16 -20.11 5.61
CA GLY A 3 8.13 -20.68 4.25
C GLY A 3 6.78 -20.52 3.52
N ASN A 4 5.74 -19.99 4.17
CA ASN A 4 4.42 -19.85 3.59
C ASN A 4 4.34 -18.68 2.60
N ILE A 5 3.49 -18.86 1.59
CA ILE A 5 3.21 -17.83 0.59
C ILE A 5 2.53 -16.63 1.27
N SER A 6 3.18 -15.46 1.18
CA SER A 6 2.62 -14.20 1.67
C SER A 6 1.34 -13.84 0.92
N LYS A 7 0.31 -13.41 1.65
CA LYS A 7 -0.97 -13.01 1.06
C LYS A 7 -1.08 -11.49 0.97
N THR A 8 -2.01 -11.01 0.13
CA THR A 8 -2.22 -9.58 -0.08
C THR A 8 -2.84 -8.91 1.15
N LEU A 9 -2.62 -7.60 1.31
CA LEU A 9 -3.27 -6.80 2.34
C LEU A 9 -4.80 -6.93 2.23
N ARG A 10 -5.34 -6.94 1.02
CA ARG A 10 -6.78 -7.19 0.79
C ARG A 10 -7.24 -8.52 1.39
N HIS A 11 -6.46 -9.58 1.27
CA HIS A 11 -6.82 -10.89 1.83
C HIS A 11 -6.96 -10.80 3.36
N TYR A 12 -5.97 -10.22 4.05
CA TYR A 12 -6.02 -10.07 5.51
C TYR A 12 -7.13 -9.13 5.98
N LEU A 13 -7.42 -8.06 5.24
CA LEU A 13 -8.55 -7.16 5.52
C LEU A 13 -9.89 -7.89 5.44
N LYS A 14 -10.09 -8.77 4.44
CA LYS A 14 -11.32 -9.55 4.29
C LYS A 14 -11.55 -10.54 5.42
N LEU A 15 -10.47 -11.13 5.93
CA LEU A 15 -10.54 -12.09 7.03
C LEU A 15 -10.66 -11.43 8.40
N ASN A 16 -10.65 -10.09 8.50
CA ASN A 16 -10.58 -9.35 9.76
C ASN A 16 -9.44 -9.86 10.67
N LYS A 17 -8.34 -10.34 10.09
CA LYS A 17 -7.23 -10.97 10.82
C LYS A 17 -6.32 -9.96 11.52
N PHE A 18 -6.37 -8.69 11.09
CA PHE A 18 -5.70 -7.58 11.75
C PHE A 18 -6.75 -6.68 12.37
N ASP A 19 -6.54 -6.30 13.64
CA ASP A 19 -7.28 -5.21 14.25
C ASP A 19 -6.97 -3.87 13.56
N ASN A 20 -7.75 -2.85 13.87
CA ASN A 20 -7.57 -1.54 13.24
C ASN A 20 -6.22 -0.90 13.60
N ASN A 21 -5.72 -1.12 14.82
CA ASN A 21 -4.45 -0.58 15.29
C ASN A 21 -3.28 -1.16 14.51
N LYS A 22 -3.20 -2.48 14.36
CA LYS A 22 -2.16 -3.16 13.58
C LYS A 22 -2.20 -2.73 12.11
N VAL A 23 -3.40 -2.60 11.52
CA VAL A 23 -3.53 -2.08 10.15
C VAL A 23 -2.96 -0.67 10.06
N GLU A 24 -3.27 0.22 11.00
CA GLU A 24 -2.76 1.58 11.02
C GLU A 24 -1.25 1.64 11.18
N THR A 25 -0.67 0.84 12.10
CA THR A 25 0.79 0.72 12.26
C THR A 25 1.47 0.30 10.95
N LEU A 26 0.97 -0.77 10.32
CA LEU A 26 1.51 -1.28 9.07
C LEU A 26 1.44 -0.24 7.94
N LEU A 27 0.34 0.50 7.86
CA LEU A 27 0.17 1.58 6.88
C LEU A 27 1.11 2.75 7.17
N ASN A 28 1.28 3.13 8.43
CA ASN A 28 2.20 4.19 8.82
C ASN A 28 3.65 3.84 8.49
N ASP A 29 4.06 2.59 8.68
CA ASP A 29 5.41 2.15 8.31
C ASP A 29 5.62 2.16 6.81
N LEU A 30 4.64 1.68 6.03
CA LEU A 30 4.68 1.79 4.57
C LEU A 30 4.72 3.25 4.12
N LYS A 31 3.93 4.14 4.73
CA LYS A 31 3.93 5.57 4.44
C LYS A 31 5.30 6.18 4.69
N LYS A 32 5.90 5.94 5.87
CA LYS A 32 7.24 6.42 6.21
C LYS A 32 8.26 5.96 5.17
N TYR A 33 8.22 4.69 4.78
CA TYR A 33 9.09 4.15 3.74
C TYR A 33 8.91 4.85 2.38
N LEU A 34 7.67 4.99 1.90
CA LEU A 34 7.37 5.63 0.63
C LEU A 34 7.82 7.10 0.58
N PHE A 35 7.56 7.86 1.65
CA PHE A 35 7.90 9.28 1.71
C PHE A 35 9.41 9.49 1.90
N LYS A 36 10.07 8.68 2.73
CA LYS A 36 11.53 8.73 2.93
C LYS A 36 12.28 8.58 1.61
N TYR A 37 11.87 7.62 0.80
CA TYR A 37 12.53 7.31 -0.47
C TYR A 37 11.84 7.94 -1.69
N LYS A 38 10.80 8.78 -1.48
CA LYS A 38 10.05 9.47 -2.54
C LYS A 38 9.53 8.51 -3.62
N ILE A 39 9.06 7.34 -3.17
CA ILE A 39 8.59 6.25 -4.02
C ILE A 39 7.16 6.54 -4.44
N ILE A 40 6.94 6.63 -5.75
CA ILE A 40 5.62 6.80 -6.34
C ILE A 40 5.00 5.41 -6.53
N PHE A 41 4.00 5.08 -5.70
CA PHE A 41 3.20 3.87 -5.85
C PHE A 41 2.11 4.11 -6.93
N SER A 42 2.48 3.90 -8.19
CA SER A 42 1.68 4.21 -9.38
C SER A 42 0.35 3.47 -9.46
N ASP A 43 0.28 2.23 -8.96
CA ASP A 43 -0.96 1.44 -8.87
C ASP A 43 -1.34 1.12 -7.42
N PRO A 44 -1.87 2.11 -6.68
CA PRO A 44 -2.05 2.08 -5.23
C PRO A 44 -3.27 1.26 -4.82
N THR A 45 -3.18 -0.07 -4.97
CA THR A 45 -4.25 -1.00 -4.63
C THR A 45 -3.82 -1.98 -3.54
N SER A 46 -4.76 -2.33 -2.67
CA SER A 46 -4.55 -3.34 -1.60
C SER A 46 -4.22 -4.76 -2.10
N VAL A 47 -4.38 -5.03 -3.40
CA VAL A 47 -3.96 -6.30 -4.02
C VAL A 47 -2.49 -6.29 -4.43
N ASN A 48 -1.93 -5.12 -4.70
CA ASN A 48 -0.51 -4.94 -5.06
C ASN A 48 0.40 -4.77 -3.83
N VAL A 49 -0.14 -5.00 -2.64
CA VAL A 49 0.59 -4.95 -1.38
C VAL A 49 0.46 -6.31 -0.70
N LEU A 50 1.60 -6.95 -0.43
CA LEU A 50 1.69 -8.17 0.35
C LEU A 50 1.95 -7.88 1.82
N CYS A 51 1.42 -8.73 2.69
CA CYS A 51 1.79 -8.78 4.09
C CYS A 51 2.84 -9.88 4.28
N LYS A 52 4.11 -9.49 4.38
CA LYS A 52 5.23 -10.40 4.65
C LYS A 52 5.32 -10.63 6.15
N ARG A 53 5.19 -11.89 6.59
CA ARG A 53 5.37 -12.29 7.99
C ARG A 53 6.86 -12.34 8.35
N LEU A 54 7.26 -11.52 9.33
CA LEU A 54 8.63 -11.42 9.85
C LEU A 54 8.84 -12.33 11.06
N SER A 55 7.86 -12.40 11.95
CA SER A 55 7.79 -13.31 13.10
C SER A 55 6.35 -13.77 13.33
N GLU A 56 6.05 -14.41 14.46
CA GLU A 56 4.71 -14.89 14.76
C GLU A 56 3.63 -13.80 14.63
N ASP A 57 3.88 -12.63 15.22
CA ASP A 57 2.96 -11.48 15.25
C ASP A 57 3.48 -10.24 14.49
N ASP A 58 4.66 -10.34 13.88
CA ASP A 58 5.24 -9.23 13.13
C ASP A 58 5.07 -9.38 11.62
N TYR A 59 4.66 -8.27 10.99
CA TYR A 59 4.34 -8.21 9.58
C TYR A 59 4.90 -6.93 8.98
N LYS A 60 5.25 -7.00 7.69
CA LYS A 60 5.68 -5.84 6.91
C LYS A 60 4.92 -5.79 5.60
N LEU A 61 4.45 -4.60 5.23
CA LEU A 61 3.84 -4.38 3.92
C LEU A 61 4.92 -4.24 2.84
N ILE A 62 4.79 -5.01 1.76
CA ILE A 62 5.69 -5.01 0.61
C ILE A 62 4.85 -4.73 -0.64
N ILE A 63 5.25 -3.72 -1.42
CA ILE A 63 4.66 -3.46 -2.74
C ILE A 63 5.27 -4.44 -3.74
N ILE A 64 4.43 -5.12 -4.51
CA ILE A 64 4.86 -6.12 -5.50
C ILE A 64 4.63 -5.69 -6.95
N ASP A 65 3.77 -4.71 -7.18
CA ASP A 65 3.49 -4.15 -8.50
C ASP A 65 3.09 -2.68 -8.34
N GLY A 66 3.08 -1.92 -9.43
CA GLY A 66 2.76 -0.51 -9.41
C GLY A 66 3.94 0.38 -9.06
N LEU A 67 5.18 -0.08 -9.26
CA LEU A 67 6.38 0.75 -9.20
C LEU A 67 6.85 1.10 -10.61
N GLY A 68 7.28 2.35 -10.81
CA GLY A 68 7.80 2.84 -12.09
C GLY A 68 6.78 3.55 -12.99
N SER A 69 7.26 4.05 -14.13
CA SER A 69 6.46 4.65 -15.20
C SER A 69 6.46 3.74 -16.42
N LYS A 70 5.28 3.54 -17.04
CA LYS A 70 5.16 2.79 -18.29
C LYS A 70 5.61 3.59 -19.52
N ARG A 71 5.80 4.92 -19.40
CA ARG A 71 6.06 5.81 -20.55
C ARG A 71 7.14 6.84 -20.23
N LYS A 72 7.98 7.15 -21.24
CA LYS A 72 8.94 8.25 -21.23
C LYS A 72 8.23 9.56 -21.59
N ASP A 73 7.34 10.03 -20.72
CA ASP A 73 6.63 11.28 -20.91
C ASP A 73 7.23 12.41 -20.07
N ILE A 74 6.76 13.64 -20.31
CA ILE A 74 7.20 14.80 -19.55
C ILE A 74 6.91 14.65 -18.05
N LYS A 75 5.90 13.85 -17.67
CA LYS A 75 5.59 13.56 -16.26
C LYS A 75 6.68 12.70 -15.63
N LEU A 76 7.21 11.70 -16.36
CA LEU A 76 8.38 10.94 -15.93
C LEU A 76 9.58 11.88 -15.76
N PHE A 77 9.85 12.77 -16.71
CA PHE A 77 10.90 13.78 -16.59
C PHE A 77 10.74 14.59 -15.29
N PHE A 78 9.56 15.14 -15.02
CA PHE A 78 9.32 15.87 -13.77
C PHE A 78 9.56 15.02 -12.53
N SER A 79 9.14 13.74 -12.56
CA SER A 79 9.37 12.82 -11.46
C SER A 79 10.85 12.46 -11.28
N MET A 80 11.69 12.51 -12.31
CA MET A 80 13.12 12.21 -12.20
C MET A 80 13.91 13.41 -11.65
N TYR A 81 13.58 14.62 -12.10
CA TYR A 81 14.41 15.79 -11.79
C TYR A 81 13.89 16.63 -10.61
N PHE A 82 12.57 16.72 -10.41
CA PHE A 82 11.99 17.62 -9.41
C PHE A 82 11.53 16.89 -8.15
N SER A 83 12.30 17.06 -7.07
CA SER A 83 11.98 16.44 -5.77
C SER A 83 10.61 16.86 -5.23
N SER A 84 10.23 18.12 -5.39
CA SER A 84 8.91 18.62 -4.95
C SER A 84 7.77 17.95 -5.69
N TYR A 85 7.94 17.69 -7.00
CA TYR A 85 6.97 16.95 -7.81
C TYR A 85 6.85 15.49 -7.36
N ARG A 86 7.97 14.82 -7.04
CA ARG A 86 7.95 13.46 -6.46
C ARG A 86 7.21 13.42 -5.13
N ASN A 87 7.46 14.38 -4.24
CA ASN A 87 6.79 14.45 -2.94
C ASN A 87 5.27 14.62 -3.11
N TYR A 88 4.87 15.57 -3.95
CA TYR A 88 3.47 15.78 -4.29
C TYR A 88 2.81 14.52 -4.88
N LYS A 89 3.47 13.86 -5.84
CA LYS A 89 2.95 12.64 -6.46
C LYS A 89 2.86 11.49 -5.48
N THR A 90 3.88 11.28 -4.66
CA THR A 90 3.89 10.26 -3.59
C THR A 90 2.71 10.48 -2.65
N TYR A 91 2.48 11.73 -2.22
CA TYR A 91 1.33 12.08 -1.40
C TYR A 91 -0.01 11.79 -2.10
N LYS A 92 -0.18 12.23 -3.36
CA LYS A 92 -1.43 11.97 -4.10
C LYS A 92 -1.70 10.48 -4.31
N GLN A 93 -0.67 9.68 -4.54
CA GLN A 93 -0.84 8.22 -4.68
C GLN A 93 -1.12 7.55 -3.32
N TRP A 94 -0.53 8.06 -2.24
CA TRP A 94 -0.86 7.63 -0.89
C TRP A 94 -2.33 7.87 -0.53
N GLU A 95 -2.88 9.05 -0.83
CA GLU A 95 -4.29 9.35 -0.59
C GLU A 95 -5.23 8.39 -1.36
N LYS A 96 -4.88 8.07 -2.62
CA LYS A 96 -5.61 7.06 -3.40
C LYS A 96 -5.53 5.68 -2.78
N PHE A 97 -4.38 5.29 -2.25
CA PHE A 97 -4.20 4.01 -1.55
C PHE A 97 -5.10 3.92 -0.32
N ILE A 98 -5.12 4.96 0.51
CA ILE A 98 -5.99 5.02 1.69
C ILE A 98 -7.46 4.97 1.30
N SER A 99 -7.87 5.69 0.24
CA SER A 99 -9.23 5.60 -0.30
C SER A 99 -9.58 4.19 -0.78
N ASN A 100 -8.64 3.48 -1.43
CA ASN A 100 -8.81 2.08 -1.84
C ASN A 100 -9.08 1.18 -0.62
N ILE A 101 -8.30 1.34 0.45
CA ILE A 101 -8.45 0.55 1.67
C ILE A 101 -9.81 0.83 2.33
N LYS A 102 -10.20 2.10 2.46
CA LYS A 102 -11.49 2.50 3.05
C LYS A 102 -12.65 1.84 2.30
N ARG A 103 -12.66 1.92 0.96
CA ARG A 103 -13.67 1.29 0.12
C ARG A 103 -13.71 -0.24 0.28
N VAL A 104 -12.56 -0.89 0.43
CA VAL A 104 -12.49 -2.34 0.67
C VAL A 104 -13.09 -2.69 2.04
N LYS A 105 -12.73 -1.96 3.10
CA LYS A 105 -13.28 -2.16 4.45
C LYS A 105 -14.80 -1.95 4.48
N GLU A 106 -15.30 -0.92 3.81
CA GLU A 106 -16.74 -0.63 3.72
C GLU A 106 -17.51 -1.76 3.02
N LYS A 107 -17.00 -2.26 1.89
CA LYS A 107 -17.60 -3.41 1.18
C LYS A 107 -17.65 -4.67 2.04
N ILE A 108 -16.58 -4.94 2.80
CA ILE A 108 -16.55 -6.08 3.72
C ILE A 108 -17.63 -5.93 4.79
N ARG A 109 -17.76 -4.73 5.38
CA ARG A 109 -18.77 -4.43 6.39
C ARG A 109 -20.20 -4.58 5.87
N LEU A 110 -20.47 -4.17 4.63
CA LEU A 110 -21.79 -4.31 4.00
C LEU A 110 -22.13 -5.79 3.74
N ASN A 111 -21.17 -6.56 3.23
CA ASN A 111 -21.37 -7.99 2.94
C ASN A 111 -21.53 -8.85 4.20
N GLN A 112 -21.03 -8.41 5.36
CA GLN A 112 -21.21 -9.10 6.65
C GLN A 112 -22.57 -8.82 7.31
N LYS A 113 -23.35 -7.86 6.79
CA LYS A 113 -24.68 -7.50 7.29
C LYS A 113 -25.82 -8.19 6.52
N LEU A 114 -25.49 -8.90 5.45
CA LEU A 114 -26.39 -9.74 4.66
C LEU A 114 -26.23 -11.19 5.10
#